data_AF-A0A5S3YM93-F1
#
_entry.id   AF-A0A5S3YM93-F1
#
_cell.length_a   1.000
_cell.length_b   1.000
_cell.length_c   1.000
_cell.angle_alpha   90.00
_cell.angle_beta   90.00
_cell.angle_gamma   90.00
#
_symmetry.space_group_name_H-M   'P 1'
#
loop_
_entity.id
_entity.type
_entity.pdbx_description
1 polymer ?
#
loop_
_entity_poly.entity_id
_entity_poly.type
_entity_poly.pdbx_seq_one_letter_code
_entity_poly.pdbx_strand_id
1 'polypeptide(L)'
;MLGIYVLGYEPEQKQLYLAALEHPQGMILVTGPTGSGKTVSLYTGLNILNQPERNISTAEDPVEINLEGINQVQINTKADM
;
A
#
# COMPACT_ATOMS: atom_id res chain seq x y z
N MET A 1 -8.89 1.18 -11.16
CA MET A 1 -7.89 0.59 -10.25
C MET A 1 -6.58 1.36 -10.42
N LEU A 2 -5.97 1.86 -9.33
CA LEU A 2 -4.78 2.70 -9.39
C LEU A 2 -3.54 1.88 -9.79
N GLY A 3 -3.10 2.02 -11.05
CA GLY A 3 -1.94 1.29 -11.58
C GLY A 3 -0.62 2.01 -11.31
N ILE A 4 0.50 1.27 -11.33
CA ILE A 4 1.86 1.82 -11.11
C ILE A 4 2.22 3.03 -11.99
N TYR A 5 1.59 3.16 -13.16
CA TYR A 5 1.78 4.27 -14.08
C TYR A 5 1.20 5.60 -13.60
N VAL A 6 0.28 5.59 -12.63
CA VAL A 6 -0.31 6.82 -12.08
C VAL A 6 0.57 7.49 -11.02
N LEU A 7 1.61 6.79 -10.53
CA LEU A 7 2.48 7.31 -9.46
C LEU A 7 3.52 8.32 -9.96
N GLY A 8 3.72 8.44 -11.27
CA GLY A 8 4.71 9.38 -11.83
C GLY A 8 6.16 9.01 -11.53
N TYR A 9 6.45 7.75 -11.21
CA TYR A 9 7.82 7.27 -11.01
C TYR A 9 8.60 7.25 -12.33
N GLU A 10 9.84 7.71 -12.28
CA GLU A 10 10.80 7.49 -13.35
C GLU A 10 11.06 5.98 -13.52
N PRO A 11 11.49 5.51 -14.72
CA PRO A 11 11.66 4.10 -15.00
C PRO A 11 12.50 3.34 -13.97
N GLU A 12 13.60 3.95 -13.51
CA GLU A 12 14.50 3.36 -12.50
C GLU A 12 13.82 3.26 -11.13
N GLN A 13 13.12 4.32 -10.69
CA GLN A 13 12.39 4.34 -9.41
C GLN A 13 11.28 3.28 -9.41
N LYS A 14 10.56 3.15 -10.52
CA LYS A 14 9.55 2.13 -10.70
C LYS A 14 10.15 0.73 -10.58
N GLN A 15 11.28 0.48 -11.23
CA GLN A 15 11.94 -0.82 -11.17
C GLN A 15 12.41 -1.15 -9.75
N LEU A 16 13.00 -0.19 -9.03
CA LEU A 16 13.40 -0.36 -7.64
C LEU A 16 12.20 -0.66 -6.74
N TYR A 17 11.08 0.04 -6.93
CA TYR A 17 9.86 -0.20 -6.16
C TYR A 17 9.26 -1.59 -6.42
N LEU A 18 9.19 -2.01 -7.69
CA LEU A 18 8.68 -3.34 -8.05
C LEU A 18 9.58 -4.45 -7.52
N ALA A 19 10.90 -4.31 -7.64
CA ALA A 19 11.86 -5.25 -7.06
C ALA A 19 11.71 -5.32 -5.53
N ALA A 20 11.51 -4.17 -4.86
CA ALA A 20 11.26 -4.13 -3.42
C ALA A 20 10.02 -4.93 -3.01
N LEU A 21 8.93 -4.83 -3.80
CA LEU A 21 7.67 -5.56 -3.56
C LEU A 21 7.79 -7.08 -3.77
N GLU A 22 8.74 -7.55 -4.58
CA GLU A 22 8.94 -8.98 -4.82
C GLU A 22 9.66 -9.70 -3.67
N HIS A 23 10.30 -8.97 -2.76
CA HIS A 23 10.97 -9.58 -1.63
C HIS A 23 9.95 -10.24 -0.67
N PRO A 24 10.18 -11.49 -0.24
CA PRO A 24 9.25 -12.22 0.63
C PRO A 24 9.14 -11.63 2.04
N GLN A 25 10.13 -10.84 2.46
CA GLN A 25 10.15 -10.15 3.74
C GLN A 25 10.96 -8.86 3.64
N GLY A 26 10.56 -7.83 4.38
CA GLY A 26 11.21 -6.53 4.40
C GLY A 26 10.25 -5.43 4.85
N MET A 27 10.73 -4.19 4.85
CA MET A 27 9.94 -3.01 5.18
C MET A 27 10.12 -1.96 4.08
N ILE A 28 9.01 -1.47 3.54
CA ILE A 28 8.97 -0.32 2.63
C ILE A 28 8.39 0.85 3.42
N LEU A 29 9.16 1.93 3.56
CA LEU A 29 8.73 3.15 4.22
C LEU A 29 8.46 4.24 3.17
N VAL A 30 7.20 4.66 3.03
CA VAL A 30 6.82 5.77 2.17
C VAL A 30 6.72 7.04 3.01
N THR A 31 7.61 8.00 2.77
CA THR A 31 7.70 9.26 3.53
C THR A 31 7.42 10.48 2.66
N GLY A 32 7.06 11.60 3.29
CA GLY A 32 6.72 12.87 2.63
C GLY A 32 5.66 13.66 3.38
N PRO A 33 5.47 14.96 3.06
CA PRO A 33 4.47 15.81 3.70
C PRO A 33 3.03 15.37 3.37
N THR A 34 2.05 15.97 4.03
CA THR A 34 0.62 15.75 3.71
C THR A 34 0.34 16.09 2.24
N GLY A 35 -0.48 15.27 1.57
CA GLY A 35 -0.82 15.45 0.15
C GLY A 35 0.23 14.99 -0.86
N SER A 36 1.36 14.39 -0.42
CA SER A 36 2.43 13.93 -1.33
C SER A 36 2.17 12.58 -2.01
N GLY A 37 0.95 12.03 -1.92
CA GLY A 37 0.59 10.76 -2.57
C GLY A 37 0.99 9.48 -1.84
N LYS A 38 1.34 9.53 -0.54
CA LYS A 38 1.78 8.35 0.23
C LYS A 38 0.76 7.20 0.22
N THR A 39 -0.51 7.48 0.54
CA THR A 39 -1.59 6.48 0.54
C THR A 39 -1.72 5.83 -0.85
N VAL A 40 -1.69 6.65 -1.90
CA VAL A 40 -1.81 6.18 -3.29
C VAL A 40 -0.65 5.23 -3.63
N SER A 41 0.59 5.59 -3.29
CA SER A 41 1.75 4.71 -3.49
C SER A 41 1.62 3.37 -2.75
N LEU A 42 1.18 3.40 -1.48
CA LEU A 42 0.96 2.19 -0.68
C LEU A 42 -0.15 1.32 -1.29
N TYR A 43 -1.30 1.89 -1.61
CA TYR A 43 -2.43 1.16 -2.18
C TYR A 43 -2.12 0.58 -3.57
N THR A 44 -1.30 1.26 -4.37
CA THR A 44 -0.79 0.69 -5.63
C THR A 44 0.10 -0.51 -5.37
N GLY A 45 1.00 -0.44 -4.38
CA GLY A 45 1.82 -1.60 -3.99
C GLY A 45 0.98 -2.78 -3.52
N LEU A 46 0.01 -2.53 -2.63
CA LEU A 46 -0.92 -3.54 -2.14
C LEU A 46 -1.72 -4.19 -3.28
N ASN A 47 -2.24 -3.40 -4.22
CA ASN A 47 -2.96 -3.93 -5.39
C ASN A 47 -2.08 -4.81 -6.29
N ILE A 48 -0.79 -4.49 -6.44
CA ILE A 48 0.15 -5.33 -7.20
C ILE A 48 0.36 -6.68 -6.49
N LEU A 49 0.46 -6.64 -5.15
CA LEU A 49 0.66 -7.83 -4.32
C LEU A 49 -0.62 -8.66 -4.13
N ASN A 50 -1.80 -8.11 -4.41
CA ASN A 50 -3.11 -8.72 -4.18
C ASN A 50 -3.38 -9.87 -5.16
N GLN A 51 -2.80 -11.02 -4.87
CA GLN A 51 -2.96 -12.27 -5.61
C GLN A 51 -3.63 -13.32 -4.72
N PRO A 52 -4.43 -14.25 -5.27
CA PRO A 52 -5.20 -15.23 -4.48
C PRO A 52 -4.38 -16.07 -3.49
N GLU A 53 -3.10 -16.29 -3.79
CA GLU A 53 -2.17 -17.05 -2.95
C GLU A 53 -1.54 -16.25 -1.79
N ARG A 54 -1.80 -14.94 -1.71
CA ARG A 54 -1.23 -14.04 -0.68
C ARG A 54 -2.33 -13.54 0.25
N ASN A 55 -2.11 -13.70 1.56
CA ASN A 55 -2.97 -13.10 2.56
C ASN A 55 -2.40 -11.72 2.96
N ILE A 56 -3.16 -10.66 2.70
CA ILE A 56 -2.76 -9.28 3.00
C ILE A 56 -3.73 -8.71 4.04
N SER A 57 -3.18 -8.06 5.08
CA SER A 57 -3.95 -7.35 6.08
C SER A 57 -3.33 -5.98 6.37
N THR A 58 -4.17 -4.97 6.59
CA THR A 58 -3.74 -3.59 6.89
C THR A 58 -4.44 -3.07 8.14
N ALA A 59 -3.79 -2.15 8.85
CA ALA A 59 -4.39 -1.37 9.93
C ALA A 59 -4.30 0.11 9.59
N GLU A 60 -5.43 0.80 9.52
CA GLU A 60 -5.55 2.15 8.94
C GLU A 60 -6.43 3.08 9.78
N ASP A 61 -6.20 4.40 9.68
CA ASP A 61 -6.96 5.42 10.41
C ASP A 61 -7.20 6.68 9.55
N PRO A 62 -8.37 6.82 8.90
CA PRO A 62 -9.35 5.79 8.59
C PRO A 62 -8.96 4.97 7.34
N VAL A 63 -9.74 3.94 7.00
CA VAL A 63 -9.65 3.32 5.67
C VAL A 63 -10.16 4.31 4.62
N GLU A 64 -9.31 4.75 3.69
CA GLU A 64 -9.69 5.75 2.67
C GLU A 64 -10.52 5.15 1.54
N ILE A 65 -10.12 3.98 1.05
CA ILE A 65 -10.78 3.25 -0.05
C ILE A 65 -10.73 1.75 0.26
N ASN A 66 -11.83 1.05 -0.01
CA ASN A 66 -11.88 -0.41 0.11
C ASN A 66 -11.14 -1.09 -1.05
N LEU A 67 -10.18 -1.95 -0.72
CA LEU A 67 -9.40 -2.78 -1.63
C LEU A 67 -9.93 -4.22 -1.57
N GLU A 68 -10.72 -4.60 -2.56
CA GLU A 68 -11.30 -5.94 -2.64
C GLU A 68 -10.21 -7.03 -2.59
N GLY A 69 -10.42 -8.06 -1.75
CA GLY A 69 -9.44 -9.14 -1.54
C GLY A 69 -8.42 -8.86 -0.42
N ILE A 70 -8.39 -7.64 0.14
CA ILE A 70 -7.50 -7.28 1.26
C ILE A 70 -8.32 -7.12 2.55
N ASN A 71 -7.82 -7.68 3.64
CA ASN A 71 -8.42 -7.49 4.95
C ASN A 71 -7.97 -6.16 5.58
N GLN A 72 -8.76 -5.11 5.41
CA GLN A 72 -8.46 -3.78 5.95
C GLN A 72 -9.19 -3.58 7.29
N VAL A 73 -8.44 -3.42 8.38
CA VAL A 73 -9.00 -3.06 9.68
C VAL A 73 -8.82 -1.57 9.94
N GLN A 74 -9.90 -0.92 10.38
CA GLN A 74 -9.83 0.46 10.84
C GLN A 74 -9.44 0.50 12.32
N ILE A 75 -8.51 1.37 12.67
CA ILE A 75 -8.09 1.58 14.06
C ILE A 75 -9.29 2.11 14.86
N ASN A 76 -9.59 1.42 15.96
CA ASN A 76 -10.60 1.86 16.93
C ASN A 76 -9.92 2.32 18.21
N THR A 77 -9.71 3.63 18.33
CA THR A 77 -9.07 4.26 19.51
C THR A 77 -9.89 4.13 20.81
N LYS A 78 -11.15 3.67 20.73
CA LYS A 78 -12.00 3.40 21.90
C LYS A 78 -11.93 1.96 22.40
N ALA A 79 -11.33 1.04 21.65
CA ALA A 79 -11.28 -0.38 22.02
C ALA A 79 -10.39 -0.65 23.26
N ASP A 80 -9.49 0.29 23.59
CA ASP A 80 -8.63 0.25 24.77
C ASP A 80 -9.22 1.00 25.99
N MET A 81 -10.49 1.43 25.93
CA MET A 81 -11.23 2.07 27.03
C MET A 81 -12.37 1.19 27.54
#